data_AF-A0A3D0ES92-F1
#
_entry.id   AF-A0A3D0ES92-F1
#
_cell.length_a   1.000
_cell.length_b   1.000
_cell.length_c   1.000
_cell.angle_alpha   90.00
_cell.angle_beta   90.00
_cell.angle_gamma   90.00
#
_symmetry.space_group_name_H-M   'P 1'
#
loop_
_entity.id
_entity.type
_entity.pdbx_description
1 polymer ?
#
loop_
_entity_poly.entity_id
_entity_poly.type
_entity_poly.pdbx_seq_one_letter_code
_entity_poly.pdbx_strand_id
1 'polypeptide(L)'
;ATVFTSSSSMHGGQEITLATMMFPLIHLGMVITGVPYSERELHTTLTGGTPYGSSHFAGPEGKLPISEEEKSLCIAQGRHLAIIAQKLDHHETSPQN
;
A
#
# COMPACT_ATOMS: atom_id res chain seq x y z
N ALA A 1 2.43 -5.94 -7.33
CA ALA A 1 1.09 -5.70 -6.77
C ALA A 1 1.19 -5.00 -5.43
N THR A 2 0.14 -4.30 -5.01
CA THR A 2 0.07 -3.62 -3.71
C THR A 2 -1.38 -3.61 -3.23
N VAL A 3 -1.60 -3.38 -1.94
CA VAL A 3 -2.93 -3.40 -1.30
C VAL A 3 -3.13 -2.14 -0.47
N PHE A 4 -4.37 -1.70 -0.32
CA PHE A 4 -4.77 -0.58 0.54
C PHE A 4 -6.13 -0.89 1.18
N THR A 5 -6.45 -0.25 2.30
CA THR A 5 -7.70 -0.53 3.05
C THR A 5 -8.28 0.71 3.72
N SER A 6 -9.46 0.58 4.31
CA SER A 6 -10.08 1.56 5.19
C SER A 6 -10.78 0.85 6.35
N SER A 7 -10.74 1.44 7.55
CA SER A 7 -11.44 0.91 8.72
C SER A 7 -12.08 2.03 9.55
N SER A 8 -13.20 1.71 10.21
CA SER A 8 -13.90 2.60 11.14
C SER A 8 -13.26 2.67 12.53
N SER A 9 -12.29 1.80 12.83
CA SER A 9 -11.58 1.77 14.12
C SER A 9 -10.06 1.77 13.90
N MET A 10 -9.31 2.35 14.85
CA MET A 10 -7.87 2.54 14.69
C MET A 10 -7.10 1.21 14.57
N HIS A 11 -7.56 0.14 15.21
CA HIS A 11 -6.85 -1.16 15.20
C HIS A 11 -7.72 -2.32 14.69
N GLY A 12 -8.95 -2.07 14.27
CA GLY A 12 -9.83 -3.11 13.73
C GLY A 12 -9.62 -3.29 12.24
N GLY A 13 -8.55 -3.99 11.85
CA GLY A 13 -8.38 -4.42 10.46
C GLY A 13 -7.41 -3.59 9.61
N GLN A 14 -6.81 -2.52 10.16
CA GLN A 14 -5.85 -1.69 9.40
C GLN A 14 -4.70 -2.53 8.81
N GLU A 15 -4.17 -3.47 9.59
CA GLU A 15 -3.05 -4.32 9.17
C GLU A 15 -3.51 -5.69 8.65
N ILE A 16 -4.37 -6.39 9.39
CA ILE A 16 -4.73 -7.78 9.08
C ILE A 16 -5.52 -7.90 7.77
N THR A 17 -6.33 -6.90 7.41
CA THR A 17 -7.01 -6.88 6.11
C THR A 17 -5.98 -6.83 4.98
N LEU A 18 -4.96 -5.98 5.09
CA LEU A 18 -3.90 -5.89 4.08
C LEU A 18 -3.10 -7.20 4.00
N ALA A 19 -2.68 -7.74 5.15
CA ALA A 19 -1.89 -8.97 5.20
C ALA A 19 -2.66 -10.16 4.57
N THR A 20 -3.96 -10.29 4.85
CA THR A 20 -4.78 -11.36 4.29
C THR A 20 -5.13 -11.14 2.81
N MET A 21 -5.27 -9.89 2.36
CA MET A 21 -5.41 -9.55 0.94
C MET A 21 -4.18 -9.93 0.11
N MET A 22 -2.99 -10.06 0.71
CA MET A 22 -1.79 -10.49 -0.01
C MET A 22 -1.84 -11.97 -0.41
N PHE A 23 -2.50 -12.84 0.36
CA PHE A 23 -2.56 -14.28 0.08
C PHE A 23 -3.10 -14.63 -1.32
N PRO A 24 -4.27 -14.12 -1.77
CA PRO A 24 -4.73 -14.41 -3.12
C PRO A 24 -3.78 -13.85 -4.20
N LEU A 25 -3.12 -12.73 -3.96
CA LEU A 25 -2.15 -12.16 -4.91
C LEU A 25 -0.88 -13.03 -5.02
N ILE A 26 -0.42 -13.59 -3.91
CA ILE A 26 0.70 -14.54 -3.88
C ILE A 26 0.31 -15.83 -4.61
N HIS A 27 -0.91 -16.33 -4.43
CA HIS A 27 -1.41 -17.50 -5.18
C HIS A 27 -1.40 -17.27 -6.70
N LEU A 28 -1.59 -16.02 -7.15
CA LEU A 28 -1.49 -15.63 -8.55
C LEU A 28 -0.04 -15.40 -9.03
N GLY A 29 0.97 -15.65 -8.19
CA GLY A 29 2.38 -15.46 -8.53
C GLY A 29 2.83 -14.00 -8.55
N MET A 30 2.10 -13.08 -7.92
CA MET A 30 2.46 -11.67 -7.92
C MET A 30 3.58 -11.35 -6.92
N VAL A 31 4.47 -10.44 -7.31
CA VAL A 31 5.40 -9.78 -6.37
C VAL A 31 4.66 -8.73 -5.56
N ILE A 32 4.76 -8.80 -4.23
CA ILE A 32 4.07 -7.90 -3.30
C ILE A 32 4.98 -6.72 -2.91
N THR A 33 4.40 -5.53 -2.87
CA THR A 33 5.06 -4.29 -2.45
C THR A 33 4.15 -3.55 -1.46
N GLY A 34 4.73 -3.03 -0.38
CA GLY A 34 4.04 -2.26 0.67
C GLY A 34 4.46 -0.79 0.68
N VAL A 35 4.38 -0.16 1.85
CA VAL A 35 4.88 1.21 2.09
C VAL A 35 6.20 1.13 2.85
N PRO A 36 7.33 1.55 2.27
CA PRO A 36 8.61 1.50 2.97
C PRO A 36 8.68 2.49 4.14
N TYR A 37 9.38 2.14 5.22
CA TYR A 37 9.66 3.04 6.35
C TYR A 37 10.54 4.26 6.00
N SER A 38 11.03 4.37 4.75
CA SER A 38 11.60 5.63 4.27
C SER A 38 10.57 6.75 4.16
N GLU A 39 9.27 6.41 4.10
CA GLU A 39 8.17 7.38 4.19
C GLU A 39 7.98 7.79 5.65
N ARG A 40 8.36 9.03 5.98
CA ARG A 40 8.41 9.55 7.35
C ARG A 40 7.05 9.51 8.04
N GLU A 41 5.99 9.69 7.27
CA GLU A 41 4.60 9.75 7.74
C GLU A 41 4.16 8.45 8.42
N LEU A 42 4.77 7.30 8.12
CA LEU A 42 4.52 6.05 8.86
C LEU A 42 4.91 6.15 10.35
N HIS A 43 5.85 7.04 10.71
CA HIS A 43 6.26 7.23 12.09
C HIS A 43 5.43 8.28 12.84
N THR A 44 4.70 9.13 12.12
CA THR A 44 4.02 10.30 12.71
C THR A 44 2.52 10.30 12.53
N THR A 45 1.97 9.50 11.60
CA THR A 45 0.53 9.40 11.39
C THR A 45 -0.18 8.99 12.68
N LEU A 46 -1.25 9.72 13.00
CA LEU A 46 -2.19 9.38 14.08
C LEU A 46 -3.51 8.81 13.53
N THR A 47 -3.56 8.58 12.22
CA THR A 47 -4.70 8.06 11.46
C THR A 47 -4.29 6.74 10.79
N GLY A 48 -4.74 6.47 9.56
CA GLY A 48 -4.30 5.31 8.79
C GLY A 48 -2.86 5.44 8.26
N GLY A 49 -2.38 4.33 7.69
CA GLY A 49 -1.01 4.11 7.24
C GLY A 49 -0.37 2.92 7.92
N THR A 50 0.09 1.93 7.14
CA THR A 50 0.83 0.76 7.64
C THR A 50 1.97 0.40 6.68
N PRO A 51 3.02 -0.30 7.13
CA PRO A 51 4.05 -0.79 6.21
C PRO A 51 3.52 -1.83 5.20
N TYR A 52 2.40 -2.50 5.50
CA TYR A 52 1.77 -3.47 4.59
C TYR A 52 1.05 -2.82 3.41
N GLY A 53 0.69 -1.55 3.54
CA GLY A 53 -0.13 -0.80 2.60
C GLY A 53 -0.75 0.43 3.26
N SER A 54 -1.06 1.43 2.46
CA SER A 54 -1.75 2.65 2.89
C SER A 54 -3.14 2.28 3.37
N SER A 55 -3.59 2.98 4.39
CA SER A 55 -4.91 2.75 4.94
C SER A 55 -5.55 4.06 5.38
N HIS A 56 -6.88 4.05 5.50
CA HIS A 56 -7.65 5.19 5.98
C HIS A 56 -8.38 4.85 7.28
N PHE A 57 -8.37 5.76 8.24
CA PHE A 57 -9.22 5.72 9.42
C PHE A 57 -10.47 6.58 9.21
N ALA A 58 -11.58 5.95 8.80
CA ALA A 58 -12.83 6.64 8.49
C ALA A 58 -13.63 7.05 9.74
N GLY A 59 -13.21 6.58 10.92
CA GLY A 59 -13.89 6.80 12.20
C GLY A 59 -15.18 5.97 12.37
N PRO A 60 -15.78 5.97 13.57
CA PRO A 60 -16.94 5.13 13.89
C PRO A 60 -18.16 5.38 12.99
N GLU A 61 -18.32 6.62 12.51
CA GLU A 61 -19.39 7.02 11.60
C GLU A 61 -19.02 6.94 10.11
N GLY A 62 -17.77 6.64 9.78
CA GLY A 62 -17.29 6.57 8.39
C GLY A 62 -17.21 7.93 7.68
N LYS A 63 -17.06 9.03 8.42
CA LYS A 63 -17.12 10.41 7.91
C LYS A 63 -15.83 11.20 8.07
N LEU A 64 -14.81 10.64 8.74
CA LEU A 64 -13.54 11.35 8.86
C LEU A 64 -12.93 11.53 7.47
N PRO A 65 -12.39 12.72 7.15
CA PRO A 65 -11.72 12.95 5.88
C PRO A 65 -10.39 12.19 5.86
N ILE A 66 -9.89 11.91 4.66
CA ILE A 66 -8.53 11.41 4.46
C ILE A 66 -7.55 12.48 4.95
N SER A 67 -6.61 12.12 5.82
CA SER A 67 -5.58 13.04 6.33
C SER A 67 -4.51 13.31 5.26
N GLU A 68 -3.72 14.37 5.46
CA GLU A 68 -2.61 14.66 4.55
C GLU A 68 -1.52 13.58 4.62
N GLU A 69 -1.28 13.00 5.80
CA GLU A 69 -0.37 11.87 5.97
C GLU A 69 -0.86 10.62 5.23
N GLU A 70 -2.14 10.24 5.37
CA GLU A 70 -2.73 9.10 4.65
C GLU A 70 -2.63 9.28 3.13
N LYS A 71 -2.90 10.50 2.65
CA LYS A 71 -2.77 10.86 1.24
C LYS A 71 -1.32 10.80 0.75
N SER A 72 -0.38 11.34 1.54
CA SER A 72 1.05 11.29 1.24
C SER A 72 1.53 9.85 1.08
N LEU A 73 1.19 9.00 2.05
CA LEU A 73 1.54 7.56 2.06
C LEU A 73 0.94 6.82 0.85
N CYS A 74 -0.32 7.11 0.50
CA CYS A 74 -0.98 6.51 -0.67
C CYS A 74 -0.27 6.88 -1.98
N ILE A 75 0.09 8.14 -2.13
CA ILE A 75 0.85 8.62 -3.31
C ILE A 75 2.24 7.98 -3.34
N ALA A 76 2.93 7.89 -2.20
CA ALA A 76 4.25 7.27 -2.09
C ALA A 76 4.21 5.78 -2.43
N GLN A 77 3.20 5.05 -1.95
CA GLN A 77 2.97 3.64 -2.30
C GLN A 77 2.76 3.46 -3.81
N GLY A 78 1.93 4.30 -4.43
CA GLY A 78 1.71 4.27 -5.88
C GLY A 78 3.01 4.50 -6.66
N ARG A 79 3.81 5.49 -6.24
CA ARG A 79 5.14 5.76 -6.81
C ARG A 79 6.08 4.56 -6.64
N HIS A 80 6.13 3.97 -5.45
CA HIS A 80 6.98 2.82 -5.15
C HIS A 80 6.62 1.60 -6.01
N LEU A 81 5.33 1.27 -6.11
CA LEU A 81 4.83 0.23 -6.99
C LEU A 81 5.24 0.48 -8.45
N ALA A 82 5.03 1.70 -8.95
CA ALA A 82 5.36 2.04 -10.33
C ALA A 82 6.86 1.87 -10.62
N ILE A 83 7.73 2.31 -9.71
CA ILE A 83 9.19 2.15 -9.83
C ILE A 83 9.58 0.66 -9.87
N ILE A 84 9.00 -0.16 -8.96
CA ILE A 84 9.30 -1.60 -8.93
C ILE A 84 8.79 -2.28 -10.21
N ALA A 85 7.57 -1.98 -10.64
CA ALA A 85 7.00 -2.53 -11.86
C ALA A 85 7.87 -2.20 -13.08
N GLN A 86 8.31 -0.94 -13.23
CA GLN A 86 9.20 -0.53 -14.32
C GLN A 86 10.55 -1.24 -14.29
N LYS A 87 11.13 -1.49 -13.10
CA LYS A 87 12.40 -2.21 -12.98
C LYS A 87 12.30 -3.69 -13.31
N LEU A 88 11.13 -4.29 -13.06
CA LEU A 88 10.83 -5.69 -13.38
C LEU A 88 10.40 -5.87 -14.84
N ASP A 89 10.00 -4.78 -15.51
CA ASP A 89 9.66 -4.76 -16.92
C ASP A 89 10.93 -4.93 -17.76
N HIS A 90 11.38 -6.18 -17.87
CA HIS A 90 12.41 -6.56 -18.82
C HIS A 90 11.77 -6.65 -20.21
N HIS A 91 11.90 -5.58 -20.99
CA HIS A 91 11.87 -5.72 -22.43
C HIS A 91 13.02 -6.66 -22.83
N GLU A 92 12.72 -7.92 -23.15
CA GLU A 92 13.64 -8.74 -23.92
C GLU A 92 13.83 -8.05 -25.28
N THR A 93 14.91 -7.27 -25.42
CA THR A 93 15.53 -7.09 -26.72
C THR A 93 16.13 -8.45 -27.11
N SER A 94 15.29 -9.37 -27.56
CA SER A 94 15.77 -10.52 -28.33
C SER A 94 16.52 -9.95 -29.55
N PRO A 95 17.81 -10.28 -29.75
CA PRO A 95 18.45 -9.97 -31.02
C PRO A 95 17.70 -10.78 -32.10
N GLN A 96 17.05 -10.07 -33.02
CA GLN A 96 16.54 -10.68 -34.24
C GLN A 96 17.74 -11.26 -35.00
N ASN A 97 17.72 -12.58 -35.19
CA ASN A 97 18.56 -13.30 -36.16
C ASN A 97 18.41 -12.69 -37.56
#